data_AF-A0A1F5AK84-F1
#
_entry.id   AF-A0A1F5AK84-F1
#
_cell.length_a   1.000
_cell.length_b   1.000
_cell.length_c   1.000
_cell.angle_alpha   90.00
_cell.angle_beta   90.00
_cell.angle_gamma   90.00
#
_symmetry.space_group_name_H-M   'P 1'
#
loop_
_entity.id
_entity.type
_entity.pdbx_description
1 polymer ?
#
loop_
_entity_poly.entity_id
_entity_poly.type
_entity_poly.pdbx_seq_one_letter_code
_entity_poly.pdbx_strand_id
1 'polypeptide(L)'
;MLAALSIRAADVPASVSGAADTLIQIHLFRGVWPEGQAGLAKTTVWTASSEPKIAELRSKLGSSPNELTPAIIEMLIDSQGLKSVDEYFAFADKWNGRAGKFSKEIEHRSYRFKFGYVPRRLSPQTLELKLSLFKSPDDSPSSGKGIHMDRLLDTRLSLTYDDPVMVGMPYGNGAFFMLVCAMRSETFGEGRRGRGKESDKEATATVTPPKAISTLIPAYPEELRQQGVQGEVGLQVAIDEKGTAVEVKVARALHPYLDFAAVQAVRQWTFEPATKGGEPVLCNTNITVVFDPERYRRLEEEAERALAPSGTEPALGSELTRLLEGVAVYCEKLERAALEFICEERIGETHYNFASEHKWGGLIVSSHETGQVLKRAFFPLWDPQKTIKSDYVCDYLFVRRGDQVEERRVVLKDNGKTVPDRNTLLMEKRFTALNPVLAAVDLLGRGQQKLFNFRIISQAKIHGRNAAILEVIPKSGNSRGVEYAKVWVDADNFQILRSEVQGVPIEGYDDVLRDSIQFPVRPYLLTTHTYEFEKNGIRFPGQSVIRVEYPKRGVFTKDRTLKLKIDMKYDKYQFFSVETDGGVKK
;
A
#
# COMPACT_ATOMS: atom_id res chain seq x y z
N MET A 1 22.34 19.67 -18.88
CA MET A 1 23.76 19.26 -18.79
C MET A 1 23.87 18.30 -17.60
N LEU A 2 24.49 17.13 -17.82
CA LEU A 2 24.43 15.89 -17.03
C LEU A 2 24.97 15.95 -15.58
N ALA A 3 24.30 15.23 -14.66
CA ALA A 3 24.83 14.50 -13.49
C ALA A 3 23.63 13.77 -12.79
N ALA A 4 23.37 12.46 -12.87
CA ALA A 4 24.10 11.25 -12.42
C ALA A 4 24.41 11.21 -10.91
N LEU A 5 23.54 10.57 -10.11
CA LEU A 5 23.74 10.09 -8.73
C LEU A 5 22.72 8.93 -8.49
N SER A 6 23.13 7.67 -8.66
CA SER A 6 23.77 6.75 -7.69
C SER A 6 22.79 6.19 -6.65
N ILE A 7 22.31 4.97 -6.92
CA ILE A 7 21.55 4.11 -6.00
C ILE A 7 22.55 3.52 -5.00
N ARG A 8 22.38 3.77 -3.69
CA ARG A 8 23.11 3.03 -2.65
C ARG A 8 22.42 1.70 -2.38
N ALA A 9 23.23 0.64 -2.35
CA ALA A 9 22.85 -0.68 -1.88
C ALA A 9 22.43 -0.63 -0.41
N ALA A 10 21.43 -1.42 -0.04
CA ALA A 10 20.97 -1.57 1.33
C ALA A 10 22.11 -2.08 2.24
N ASP A 11 22.28 -1.42 3.38
CA ASP A 11 23.23 -1.79 4.42
C ASP A 11 22.90 -3.18 5.00
N VAL A 12 23.93 -4.03 4.99
CA VAL A 12 24.02 -5.31 5.70
C VAL A 12 24.34 -5.01 7.17
N PRO A 13 23.71 -5.67 8.17
CA PRO A 13 23.97 -5.39 9.57
C PRO A 13 25.44 -5.64 9.92
N ALA A 14 26.05 -4.64 10.57
CA ALA A 14 27.42 -4.68 11.03
C ALA A 14 27.56 -5.61 12.25
N SER A 15 28.26 -6.73 12.08
CA SER A 15 29.32 -7.20 13.00
C SER A 15 29.76 -8.63 12.67
N VAL A 16 30.76 -8.78 11.79
CA VAL A 16 31.94 -9.65 12.00
C VAL A 16 33.05 -9.08 11.12
N SER A 17 34.09 -8.51 11.73
CA SER A 17 35.31 -8.11 11.01
C SER A 17 36.03 -9.36 10.50
N GLY A 18 36.02 -9.54 9.19
CA GLY A 18 36.81 -10.54 8.46
C GLY A 18 36.42 -10.48 6.99
N ALA A 19 37.36 -10.14 6.10
CA ALA A 19 37.12 -10.02 4.67
C ALA A 19 36.42 -11.28 4.14
N ALA A 20 35.22 -11.12 3.58
CA ALA A 20 34.49 -12.22 2.97
C ALA A 20 34.88 -12.32 1.49
N ASP A 21 35.60 -13.37 1.12
CA ASP A 21 36.21 -13.51 -0.22
C ASP A 21 35.23 -14.02 -1.30
N THR A 22 34.03 -14.47 -0.94
CA THR A 22 33.10 -15.14 -1.86
C THR A 22 31.65 -14.76 -1.58
N LEU A 23 30.88 -14.46 -2.64
CA LEU A 23 29.43 -14.31 -2.61
C LEU A 23 28.77 -15.55 -3.24
N ILE A 24 27.90 -16.23 -2.50
CA ILE A 24 27.09 -17.35 -3.00
C ILE A 24 25.69 -16.82 -3.28
N GLN A 25 25.27 -16.85 -4.54
CA GLN A 25 23.96 -16.38 -4.99
C GLN A 25 23.09 -17.56 -5.44
N ILE A 26 21.85 -17.60 -4.97
CA ILE A 26 20.90 -18.68 -5.24
C ILE A 26 19.54 -18.08 -5.60
N HIS A 27 18.96 -18.58 -6.69
CA HIS A 27 17.61 -18.21 -7.15
C HIS A 27 16.81 -19.48 -7.43
N LEU A 28 15.60 -19.57 -6.87
CA LEU A 28 14.70 -20.68 -7.09
C LEU A 28 13.49 -20.25 -7.92
N PHE A 29 13.18 -21.02 -8.95
CA PHE A 29 12.07 -20.83 -9.86
C PHE A 29 11.20 -22.09 -9.92
N ARG A 30 9.93 -21.93 -10.30
CA ARG A 30 9.03 -23.03 -10.65
C ARG A 30 8.65 -22.91 -12.12
N GLY A 31 8.97 -23.94 -12.90
CA GLY A 31 8.59 -24.08 -14.30
C GLY A 31 7.43 -25.06 -14.47
N VAL A 32 6.56 -24.78 -15.44
CA VAL A 32 5.46 -25.68 -15.85
C VAL A 32 5.51 -25.86 -17.36
N TRP A 33 5.43 -27.11 -17.82
CA TRP A 33 5.35 -27.42 -19.24
C TRP A 33 3.93 -27.24 -19.80
N PRO A 34 3.79 -26.99 -21.12
CA PRO A 34 2.54 -27.15 -21.83
C PRO A 34 1.91 -28.54 -21.63
N GLU A 35 0.58 -28.61 -21.70
CA GLU A 35 -0.16 -29.86 -21.54
C GLU A 35 0.24 -30.89 -22.61
N GLY A 36 0.55 -32.12 -22.18
CA GLY A 36 1.01 -33.20 -23.07
C GLY A 36 2.53 -33.26 -23.32
N GLN A 37 3.31 -32.29 -22.83
CA GLN A 37 4.78 -32.35 -22.93
C GLN A 37 5.39 -33.05 -21.71
N ALA A 38 6.36 -33.94 -21.96
CA ALA A 38 7.06 -34.64 -20.88
C ALA A 38 7.98 -33.67 -20.11
N GLY A 39 7.79 -33.56 -18.81
CA GLY A 39 8.67 -32.79 -17.92
C GLY A 39 9.96 -33.53 -17.58
N LEU A 40 10.72 -32.99 -16.61
CA LEU A 40 11.93 -33.65 -16.11
C LEU A 40 11.59 -34.98 -15.43
N ALA A 41 12.29 -36.05 -15.81
CA ALA A 41 12.13 -37.37 -15.20
C ALA A 41 12.96 -37.54 -13.90
N LYS A 42 14.08 -36.80 -13.79
CA LYS A 42 15.00 -36.86 -12.66
C LYS A 42 15.68 -35.51 -12.44
N THR A 43 16.26 -35.33 -11.26
CA THR A 43 17.10 -34.17 -10.99
C THR A 43 18.25 -34.09 -11.99
N THR A 44 18.39 -32.95 -12.64
CA THR A 44 19.36 -32.71 -13.71
C THR A 44 20.14 -31.44 -13.39
N VAL A 45 21.44 -31.46 -13.68
CA VAL A 45 22.35 -30.34 -13.44
C VAL A 45 22.91 -29.89 -14.78
N TRP A 46 22.73 -28.62 -15.10
CA TRP A 46 23.28 -27.98 -16.27
C TRP A 46 24.33 -26.95 -15.85
N THR A 47 25.48 -27.05 -16.48
CA THR A 47 26.61 -26.13 -16.34
C THR A 47 26.71 -25.26 -17.58
N ALA A 48 27.42 -24.14 -17.49
CA ALA A 48 27.73 -23.30 -18.66
C ALA A 48 28.43 -24.08 -19.79
N SER A 49 29.13 -25.18 -19.49
CA SER A 49 29.74 -26.06 -20.49
C SER A 49 28.76 -27.04 -21.16
N SER A 50 27.66 -27.39 -20.48
CA SER A 50 26.67 -28.35 -21.02
C SER A 50 25.47 -27.65 -21.67
N GLU A 51 25.20 -26.40 -21.31
CA GLU A 51 24.10 -25.60 -21.85
C GLU A 51 24.60 -24.17 -22.15
N PRO A 52 24.88 -23.83 -23.42
CA PRO A 52 25.44 -22.54 -23.80
C PRO A 52 24.62 -21.33 -23.36
N LYS A 53 23.28 -21.45 -23.31
CA LYS A 53 22.40 -20.37 -22.83
C LYS A 53 22.61 -20.02 -21.36
N ILE A 54 23.09 -20.97 -20.55
CA ILE A 54 23.49 -20.68 -19.15
C ILE A 54 24.76 -19.82 -19.11
N ALA A 55 25.67 -19.98 -20.07
CA ALA A 55 26.90 -19.18 -20.15
C ALA A 55 26.61 -17.69 -20.42
N GLU A 56 25.51 -17.36 -21.11
CA GLU A 56 25.12 -15.97 -21.39
C GLU A 56 24.78 -15.19 -20.10
N LEU A 57 24.31 -15.90 -19.07
CA LEU A 57 24.00 -15.32 -17.76
C LEU A 57 25.25 -14.77 -17.05
N ARG A 58 26.46 -15.23 -17.42
CA ARG A 58 27.74 -14.74 -16.84
C ARG A 58 27.85 -13.22 -16.87
N SER A 59 27.43 -12.61 -17.97
CA SER A 59 27.49 -11.15 -18.17
C SER A 59 26.58 -10.36 -17.22
N LYS A 60 25.56 -11.02 -16.65
CA LYS A 60 24.56 -10.44 -15.76
C LYS A 60 24.72 -10.91 -14.31
N LEU A 61 25.67 -11.79 -14.01
CA LEU A 61 25.96 -12.19 -12.63
C LEU A 61 26.43 -10.98 -11.82
N GLY A 62 25.83 -10.79 -10.64
CA GLY A 62 26.08 -9.61 -9.81
C GLY A 62 25.40 -8.31 -10.22
N SER A 63 24.63 -8.31 -11.31
CA SER A 63 23.70 -7.24 -11.63
C SER A 63 22.51 -7.21 -10.64
N SER A 64 21.70 -6.14 -10.70
CA SER A 64 20.52 -6.04 -9.83
C SER A 64 19.52 -7.18 -10.10
N PRO A 65 18.70 -7.59 -9.12
CA PRO A 65 17.65 -8.59 -9.33
C PRO A 65 16.72 -8.30 -10.53
N ASN A 66 16.53 -7.01 -10.86
CA ASN A 66 15.72 -6.56 -11.99
C ASN A 66 16.32 -6.89 -13.37
N GLU A 67 17.62 -7.19 -13.46
CA GLU A 67 18.31 -7.54 -14.71
C GLU A 67 18.57 -9.05 -14.83
N LEU A 68 18.90 -9.69 -13.71
CA LEU A 68 19.25 -11.11 -13.68
C LEU A 68 18.02 -12.03 -13.70
N THR A 69 16.98 -11.74 -12.91
CA THR A 69 15.79 -12.60 -12.81
C THR A 69 15.06 -12.75 -14.15
N PRO A 70 14.81 -11.68 -14.93
CA PRO A 70 14.19 -11.82 -16.25
C PRO A 70 15.02 -12.64 -17.23
N ALA A 71 16.35 -12.48 -17.21
CA ALA A 71 17.24 -13.23 -18.09
C ALA A 71 17.23 -14.74 -17.79
N ILE A 72 17.11 -15.11 -16.51
CA ILE A 72 16.99 -16.52 -16.12
C ILE A 72 15.64 -17.09 -16.56
N ILE A 73 14.55 -16.33 -16.40
CA ILE A 73 13.21 -16.75 -16.83
C ILE A 73 13.17 -16.96 -18.34
N GLU A 74 13.69 -16.02 -19.12
CA GLU A 74 13.79 -16.10 -20.58
C GLU A 74 14.59 -17.34 -21.00
N MET A 75 15.78 -17.52 -20.40
CA MET A 75 16.61 -18.70 -20.66
C MET A 75 15.89 -20.02 -20.33
N LEU A 76 15.16 -20.09 -19.22
CA LEU A 76 14.42 -21.29 -18.83
C LEU A 76 13.25 -21.60 -19.77
N ILE A 77 12.50 -20.58 -20.20
CA ILE A 77 11.42 -20.73 -21.19
C ILE A 77 12.00 -21.25 -22.50
N ASP A 78 13.08 -20.62 -22.97
CA ASP A 78 13.66 -20.89 -24.28
C ASP A 78 14.49 -22.19 -24.34
N SER A 79 15.10 -22.62 -23.24
CA SER A 79 15.91 -23.85 -23.20
C SER A 79 15.09 -25.07 -22.83
N GLN A 80 14.10 -24.93 -21.94
CA GLN A 80 13.33 -26.05 -21.41
C GLN A 80 11.92 -26.16 -22.02
N GLY A 81 11.53 -25.22 -22.89
CA GLY A 81 10.20 -25.21 -23.53
C GLY A 81 9.07 -24.99 -22.53
N LEU A 82 9.32 -24.21 -21.47
CA LEU A 82 8.35 -24.02 -20.39
C LEU A 82 7.26 -23.04 -20.81
N LYS A 83 6.01 -23.37 -20.46
CA LYS A 83 4.85 -22.48 -20.67
C LYS A 83 4.91 -21.27 -19.74
N SER A 84 5.38 -21.48 -18.52
CA SER A 84 5.47 -20.44 -17.49
C SER A 84 6.60 -20.75 -16.51
N VAL A 85 7.26 -19.70 -16.04
CA VAL A 85 8.29 -19.76 -15.00
C VAL A 85 8.01 -18.69 -13.96
N ASP A 86 7.80 -19.10 -12.71
CA ASP A 86 7.57 -18.22 -11.56
C ASP A 86 8.83 -18.17 -10.68
N GLU A 87 9.29 -16.98 -10.30
CA GLU A 87 10.30 -16.85 -9.25
C GLU A 87 9.67 -17.12 -7.87
N TYR A 88 10.36 -17.89 -7.05
CA TYR A 88 9.98 -18.17 -5.66
C TYR A 88 10.78 -17.32 -4.69
N PHE A 89 12.11 -17.46 -4.71
CA PHE A 89 12.99 -16.66 -3.87
C PHE A 89 14.38 -16.53 -4.47
N ALA A 90 15.05 -15.45 -4.12
CA ALA A 90 16.44 -15.19 -4.42
C ALA A 90 17.15 -14.66 -3.17
N PHE A 91 18.38 -15.11 -2.94
CA PHE A 91 19.24 -14.52 -1.91
C PHE A 91 20.71 -14.68 -2.26
N ALA A 92 21.54 -13.86 -1.62
CA ALA A 92 22.98 -13.97 -1.69
C ALA A 92 23.59 -13.92 -0.28
N ASP A 93 24.58 -14.77 -0.04
CA ASP A 93 25.30 -14.86 1.23
C ASP A 93 26.80 -14.65 1.03
N LYS A 94 27.41 -13.89 1.94
CA LYS A 94 28.86 -13.70 1.98
C LYS A 94 29.50 -14.85 2.76
N TRP A 95 30.51 -15.47 2.16
CA TRP A 95 31.28 -16.55 2.75
C TRP A 95 32.76 -16.16 2.86
N ASN A 96 33.34 -16.34 4.04
CA ASN A 96 34.71 -15.97 4.38
C ASN A 96 35.74 -17.10 4.18
N GLY A 97 35.39 -18.14 3.42
CA GLY A 97 36.28 -19.27 3.12
C GLY A 97 36.45 -20.32 4.22
N ARG A 98 35.86 -20.12 5.42
CA ARG A 98 35.93 -21.09 6.52
C ARG A 98 34.81 -22.14 6.44
N ALA A 99 35.10 -23.38 6.84
CA ALA A 99 34.08 -24.43 6.89
C ALA A 99 32.91 -24.02 7.80
N GLY A 100 31.68 -24.15 7.31
CA GLY A 100 30.48 -23.77 8.04
C GLY A 100 29.23 -24.37 7.39
N LYS A 101 28.17 -24.53 8.17
CA LYS A 101 26.86 -24.95 7.68
C LYS A 101 25.92 -23.75 7.68
N PHE A 102 25.38 -23.43 6.52
CA PHE A 102 24.45 -22.33 6.32
C PHE A 102 23.06 -22.90 6.13
N SER A 103 22.06 -22.22 6.67
CA SER A 103 20.67 -22.55 6.42
C SER A 103 19.77 -21.34 6.51
N LYS A 104 18.74 -21.28 5.67
CA LYS A 104 17.69 -20.27 5.70
C LYS A 104 16.33 -20.95 5.68
N GLU A 105 15.41 -20.43 6.47
CA GLU A 105 13.99 -20.74 6.36
C GLU A 105 13.32 -19.57 5.64
N ILE A 106 12.57 -19.87 4.58
CA ILE A 106 12.01 -18.88 3.66
C ILE A 106 10.52 -19.20 3.50
N GLU A 107 9.66 -18.21 3.75
CA GLU A 107 8.22 -18.34 3.53
C GLU A 107 7.85 -17.66 2.21
N HIS A 108 7.20 -18.39 1.31
CA HIS A 108 6.75 -17.87 0.01
C HIS A 108 5.41 -18.51 -0.36
N ARG A 109 4.39 -17.67 -0.61
CA ARG A 109 2.98 -18.08 -0.73
C ARG A 109 2.55 -18.86 0.54
N SER A 110 2.00 -20.06 0.38
CA SER A 110 1.59 -20.95 1.49
C SER A 110 2.67 -21.96 1.91
N TYR A 111 3.90 -21.82 1.39
CA TYR A 111 4.97 -22.80 1.61
C TYR A 111 6.09 -22.25 2.48
N ARG A 112 6.58 -23.09 3.40
CA ARG A 112 7.85 -22.87 4.08
C ARG A 112 8.93 -23.72 3.42
N PHE A 113 10.02 -23.08 3.03
CA PHE A 113 11.22 -23.73 2.51
C PHE A 113 12.31 -23.70 3.56
N LYS A 114 13.06 -24.79 3.64
CA LYS A 114 14.32 -24.84 4.39
C LYS A 114 15.43 -25.13 3.42
N PHE A 115 16.27 -24.14 3.16
CA PHE A 115 17.44 -24.29 2.33
C PHE A 115 18.68 -24.41 3.20
N GLY A 116 19.55 -25.37 2.90
CA GLY A 116 20.82 -25.58 3.58
C GLY A 116 21.95 -25.73 2.58
N TYR A 117 23.12 -25.21 2.93
CA TYR A 117 24.31 -25.46 2.14
C TYR A 117 25.58 -25.53 2.99
N VAL A 118 26.55 -26.31 2.52
CA VAL A 118 27.89 -26.45 3.12
C VAL A 118 28.93 -26.20 2.03
N PRO A 119 29.58 -25.02 2.01
CA PRO A 119 30.64 -24.72 1.07
C PRO A 119 31.97 -25.36 1.51
N ARG A 120 32.72 -25.86 0.53
CA ARG A 120 34.08 -26.38 0.70
C ARG A 120 34.93 -25.94 -0.48
N ARG A 121 36.00 -25.18 -0.23
CA ARG A 121 36.95 -24.78 -1.29
C ARG A 121 37.73 -26.03 -1.73
N LEU A 122 37.71 -26.35 -3.03
CA LEU A 122 38.44 -27.49 -3.60
C LEU A 122 39.77 -27.03 -4.21
N SER A 123 39.77 -25.89 -4.90
CA SER A 123 40.95 -25.26 -5.50
C SER A 123 40.80 -23.73 -5.45
N PRO A 124 41.79 -22.96 -5.93
CA PRO A 124 41.59 -21.52 -6.11
C PRO A 124 40.36 -21.21 -6.98
N GLN A 125 40.13 -21.94 -8.07
CA GLN A 125 39.07 -21.61 -9.05
C GLN A 125 37.76 -22.37 -8.84
N THR A 126 37.73 -23.37 -7.96
CA THR A 126 36.56 -24.25 -7.79
C THR A 126 36.16 -24.46 -6.33
N LEU A 127 34.85 -24.57 -6.12
CA LEU A 127 34.20 -24.78 -4.84
C LEU A 127 33.19 -25.93 -4.96
N GLU A 128 33.13 -26.77 -3.93
CA GLU A 128 32.04 -27.72 -3.73
C GLU A 128 30.97 -27.11 -2.84
N LEU A 129 29.70 -27.25 -3.23
CA LEU A 129 28.54 -26.92 -2.41
C LEU A 129 27.69 -28.16 -2.21
N LYS A 130 27.61 -28.65 -0.96
CA LYS A 130 26.57 -29.62 -0.59
C LYS A 130 25.28 -28.86 -0.31
N LEU A 131 24.26 -29.02 -1.16
CA LEU A 131 22.98 -28.33 -1.08
C LEU A 131 21.88 -29.25 -0.58
N SER A 132 20.99 -28.70 0.25
CA SER A 132 19.74 -29.34 0.62
C SER A 132 18.57 -28.36 0.55
N LEU A 133 17.45 -28.81 0.00
CA LEU A 133 16.21 -28.04 -0.07
C LEU A 133 15.08 -28.91 0.47
N PHE A 134 14.31 -28.35 1.39
CA PHE A 134 13.09 -28.95 1.91
C PHE A 134 11.91 -27.99 1.76
N LYS A 135 10.70 -28.54 1.64
CA LYS A 135 9.44 -27.79 1.52
C LYS A 135 8.39 -28.37 2.46
N SER A 136 7.52 -27.52 3.01
CA SER A 136 6.36 -27.96 3.80
C SER A 136 5.27 -28.61 2.93
N PRO A 137 4.50 -29.59 3.48
CA PRO A 137 3.30 -30.13 2.83
C PRO A 137 2.26 -29.05 2.56
N ASP A 138 1.41 -29.27 1.54
CA ASP A 138 0.47 -28.27 1.02
C ASP A 138 -0.63 -27.85 2.03
N ASP A 139 -0.91 -28.67 3.07
CA ASP A 139 -1.98 -28.46 4.06
C ASP A 139 -1.50 -28.30 5.52
N SER A 140 -0.25 -27.89 5.77
CA SER A 140 0.25 -27.75 7.16
C SER A 140 -0.09 -26.39 7.79
N PRO A 141 -0.63 -26.33 9.03
CA PRO A 141 -0.93 -25.07 9.70
C PRO A 141 0.33 -24.22 9.95
N SER A 142 0.19 -22.91 9.82
CA SER A 142 1.29 -21.92 9.82
C SER A 142 2.07 -21.78 11.13
N SER A 143 1.67 -22.48 12.21
CA SER A 143 2.39 -22.43 13.49
C SER A 143 2.54 -23.81 14.14
N GLY A 144 3.79 -24.16 14.46
CA GLY A 144 4.17 -25.39 15.17
C GLY A 144 5.64 -25.74 14.96
N LYS A 145 6.42 -25.90 16.04
CA LYS A 145 7.73 -26.56 15.98
C LYS A 145 7.51 -28.03 15.63
N GLY A 146 8.18 -28.54 14.59
CA GLY A 146 8.15 -29.96 14.22
C GLY A 146 7.35 -30.33 12.97
N ILE A 147 7.00 -29.37 12.10
CA ILE A 147 6.37 -29.66 10.80
C ILE A 147 7.29 -30.57 9.98
N HIS A 148 6.75 -31.71 9.52
CA HIS A 148 7.45 -32.62 8.60
C HIS A 148 7.76 -31.88 7.29
N MET A 149 9.01 -31.93 6.83
CA MET A 149 9.45 -31.21 5.64
C MET A 149 9.91 -32.21 4.58
N ASP A 150 9.31 -32.14 3.40
CA ASP A 150 9.65 -33.00 2.28
C ASP A 150 10.97 -32.55 1.66
N ARG A 151 11.93 -33.47 1.54
CA ARG A 151 13.23 -33.19 0.94
C ARG A 151 13.11 -33.17 -0.58
N LEU A 152 13.25 -31.99 -1.17
CA LEU A 152 13.22 -31.79 -2.63
C LEU A 152 14.58 -31.97 -3.28
N LEU A 153 15.67 -31.63 -2.56
CA LEU A 153 17.03 -31.72 -3.09
C LEU A 153 18.02 -32.11 -1.99
N ASP A 154 18.96 -33.00 -2.31
CA ASP A 154 20.18 -33.28 -1.55
C ASP A 154 21.26 -33.66 -2.56
N THR A 155 22.12 -32.70 -2.92
CA THR A 155 23.11 -32.89 -3.98
C THR A 155 24.42 -32.18 -3.65
N ARG A 156 25.51 -32.59 -4.30
CA ARG A 156 26.79 -31.88 -4.28
C ARG A 156 27.03 -31.27 -5.65
N LEU A 157 27.25 -29.97 -5.68
CA LEU A 157 27.62 -29.24 -6.89
C LEU A 157 29.09 -28.87 -6.83
N SER A 158 29.79 -29.08 -7.94
CA SER A 158 31.10 -28.49 -8.18
C SER A 158 30.88 -27.22 -9.00
N LEU A 159 31.17 -26.06 -8.41
CA LEU A 159 31.07 -24.77 -9.08
C LEU A 159 32.47 -24.24 -9.41
N THR A 160 32.60 -23.68 -10.61
CA THR A 160 33.68 -22.77 -10.95
C THR A 160 33.24 -21.35 -10.56
N TYR A 161 34.16 -20.53 -10.04
CA TYR A 161 33.82 -19.15 -9.73
C TYR A 161 33.34 -18.38 -10.97
N ASP A 162 32.32 -17.55 -10.77
CA ASP A 162 31.65 -16.72 -11.80
C ASP A 162 30.97 -17.53 -12.93
N ASP A 163 30.82 -18.85 -12.74
CA ASP A 163 30.08 -19.74 -13.62
C ASP A 163 28.75 -20.16 -12.97
N PRO A 164 27.60 -19.84 -13.59
CA PRO A 164 26.32 -20.28 -13.07
C PRO A 164 26.09 -21.76 -13.35
N VAL A 165 25.46 -22.42 -12.39
CA VAL A 165 24.97 -23.80 -12.52
C VAL A 165 23.46 -23.80 -12.27
N MET A 166 22.71 -24.43 -13.15
CA MET A 166 21.26 -24.62 -13.01
C MET A 166 20.97 -26.05 -12.56
N VAL A 167 20.12 -26.21 -11.55
CA VAL A 167 19.66 -27.51 -11.07
C VAL A 167 18.16 -27.61 -11.27
N GLY A 168 17.71 -28.51 -12.15
CA GLY A 168 16.31 -28.84 -12.34
C GLY A 168 15.92 -30.01 -11.47
N MET A 169 14.81 -29.90 -10.74
CA MET A 169 14.27 -30.96 -9.89
C MET A 169 12.78 -31.18 -10.21
N PRO A 170 12.36 -32.42 -10.53
CA PRO A 170 10.97 -32.70 -10.89
C PRO A 170 10.04 -32.48 -9.72
N TYR A 171 8.87 -31.88 -9.98
CA TYR A 171 7.89 -31.60 -8.93
C TYR A 171 6.46 -31.48 -9.46
N GLY A 172 5.60 -32.45 -9.11
CA GLY A 172 4.20 -32.47 -9.54
C GLY A 172 4.07 -32.48 -11.06
N ASN A 173 3.30 -31.53 -11.59
CA ASN A 173 3.11 -31.31 -13.04
C ASN A 173 4.17 -30.38 -13.67
N GLY A 174 5.24 -30.06 -12.94
CA GLY A 174 6.30 -29.16 -13.38
C GLY A 174 7.65 -29.52 -12.77
N ALA A 175 8.51 -28.52 -12.61
CA ALA A 175 9.80 -28.67 -11.96
C ALA A 175 10.21 -27.40 -11.23
N PHE A 176 11.06 -27.54 -10.22
CA PHE A 176 11.82 -26.40 -9.72
C PHE A 176 13.15 -26.29 -10.47
N PHE A 177 13.58 -25.07 -10.71
CA PHE A 177 14.86 -24.73 -11.29
C PHE A 177 15.61 -23.83 -10.33
N MET A 178 16.81 -24.24 -9.92
CA MET A 178 17.65 -23.51 -8.98
C MET A 178 18.93 -23.07 -9.67
N LEU A 179 19.09 -21.75 -9.85
CA LEU A 179 20.37 -21.18 -10.24
C LEU A 179 21.25 -21.08 -8.99
N VAL A 180 22.48 -21.56 -9.08
CA VAL A 180 23.49 -21.45 -8.03
C VAL A 180 24.76 -20.90 -8.66
N CYS A 181 25.29 -19.83 -8.08
CA CYS A 181 26.53 -19.21 -8.51
C CYS A 181 27.39 -18.83 -7.31
N ALA A 182 28.71 -18.95 -7.45
CA ALA A 182 29.68 -18.46 -6.48
C ALA A 182 30.63 -17.49 -7.17
N MET A 183 30.81 -16.32 -6.61
CA MET A 183 31.53 -15.21 -7.23
C MET A 183 32.52 -14.61 -6.24
N ARG A 184 33.62 -14.03 -6.73
CA ARG A 184 34.71 -13.52 -5.88
C ARG A 184 34.51 -12.06 -5.50
N SER A 185 35.11 -11.62 -4.39
CA SER A 185 35.00 -10.21 -3.96
C SER A 185 35.53 -9.20 -5.00
N GLU A 186 36.42 -9.61 -5.89
CA GLU A 186 36.97 -8.75 -6.97
C GLU A 186 35.96 -8.46 -8.09
N THR A 187 34.90 -9.27 -8.24
CA THR A 187 33.93 -9.16 -9.34
C THR A 187 32.69 -8.31 -9.03
N PHE A 188 32.51 -7.83 -7.78
CA PHE A 188 31.41 -6.93 -7.39
C PHE A 188 31.84 -5.59 -6.78
N GLY A 189 33.15 -5.31 -6.77
CA GLY A 189 33.69 -4.01 -6.37
C GLY A 189 33.36 -2.93 -7.40
N GLU A 190 33.00 -1.75 -6.90
CA GLU A 190 32.52 -0.58 -7.64
C GLU A 190 33.14 -0.34 -9.03
N GLY A 191 32.28 -0.15 -10.03
CA GLY A 191 32.60 0.67 -11.21
C GLY A 191 33.07 -0.06 -12.46
N ARG A 192 32.13 -0.50 -13.31
CA ARG A 192 32.37 -0.65 -14.76
C ARG A 192 31.37 0.19 -15.55
N ARG A 193 31.75 1.45 -15.82
CA ARG A 193 31.30 2.20 -17.00
C ARG A 193 32.15 1.72 -18.19
N GLY A 194 31.51 1.11 -19.18
CA GLY A 194 32.16 0.69 -20.42
C GLY A 194 31.21 0.83 -21.60
N ARG A 195 31.69 1.47 -22.66
CA ARG A 195 30.98 2.01 -23.83
C ARG A 195 31.31 1.17 -25.07
N GLY A 196 30.33 1.00 -25.97
CA GLY A 196 30.48 0.52 -27.35
C GLY A 196 29.87 -0.87 -27.56
N LYS A 197 29.27 -1.23 -28.70
CA LYS A 197 28.99 -0.57 -29.98
C LYS A 197 27.95 -1.47 -30.69
N GLU A 198 27.05 -0.90 -31.49
CA GLU A 198 26.07 -1.60 -32.33
C GLU A 198 26.69 -2.42 -33.48
N SER A 199 26.05 -3.57 -33.78
CA SER A 199 25.86 -4.30 -35.07
C SER A 199 25.89 -5.81 -34.76
N ASP A 200 25.01 -6.71 -35.21
CA ASP A 200 23.98 -6.69 -36.24
C ASP A 200 22.94 -7.81 -35.95
N LYS A 201 21.82 -7.74 -36.66
CA LYS A 201 20.53 -8.42 -36.51
C LYS A 201 20.54 -9.96 -36.40
N GLU A 202 19.76 -10.46 -35.44
CA GLU A 202 18.85 -11.60 -35.63
C GLU A 202 17.50 -11.23 -35.00
N ALA A 203 16.41 -11.39 -35.75
CA ALA A 203 15.08 -10.89 -35.40
C ALA A 203 14.45 -11.69 -34.24
N THR A 204 14.84 -11.37 -33.01
CA THR A 204 14.09 -11.69 -31.80
C THR A 204 12.99 -10.65 -31.62
N ALA A 205 11.78 -11.07 -31.29
CA ALA A 205 10.67 -10.16 -31.04
C ALA A 205 11.03 -9.24 -29.86
N THR A 206 11.44 -7.99 -30.14
CA THR A 206 11.90 -7.01 -29.15
C THR A 206 10.85 -6.78 -28.07
N VAL A 207 11.18 -7.13 -26.83
CA VAL A 207 10.32 -6.88 -25.67
C VAL A 207 10.69 -5.52 -25.05
N THR A 208 9.76 -4.57 -25.04
CA THR A 208 9.91 -3.28 -24.36
C THR A 208 9.12 -3.32 -23.06
N PRO A 209 9.70 -2.98 -21.89
CA PRO A 209 8.99 -2.97 -20.62
C PRO A 209 7.98 -1.81 -20.53
N PRO A 210 6.97 -1.90 -19.64
CA PRO A 210 5.99 -0.83 -19.48
C PRO A 210 6.66 0.40 -18.84
N LYS A 211 6.20 1.60 -19.20
CA LYS A 211 6.73 2.86 -18.67
C LYS A 211 5.61 3.71 -18.07
N ALA A 212 5.74 4.17 -16.84
CA ALA A 212 4.74 5.04 -16.24
C ALA A 212 4.69 6.39 -16.98
N ILE A 213 3.48 6.81 -17.42
CA ILE A 213 3.22 8.07 -18.12
C ILE A 213 2.64 9.10 -17.15
N SER A 214 1.64 8.71 -16.36
CA SER A 214 1.02 9.56 -15.34
C SER A 214 1.11 8.87 -13.99
N THR A 215 1.77 9.51 -13.04
CA THR A 215 1.95 9.01 -11.68
C THR A 215 1.20 9.91 -10.70
N LEU A 216 0.12 9.39 -10.12
CA LEU A 216 -0.51 10.01 -8.95
C LEU A 216 0.39 9.80 -7.74
N ILE A 217 0.76 10.87 -7.04
CA ILE A 217 1.48 10.78 -5.76
C ILE A 217 0.53 10.16 -4.73
N PRO A 218 0.91 9.06 -4.05
CA PRO A 218 0.08 8.47 -3.00
C PRO A 218 -0.13 9.42 -1.84
N ALA A 219 -1.34 9.44 -1.28
CA ALA A 219 -1.62 10.22 -0.08
C ALA A 219 -0.77 9.71 1.09
N TYR A 220 -0.11 10.62 1.80
CA TYR A 220 0.59 10.33 3.04
C TYR A 220 -0.26 10.87 4.18
N PRO A 221 -0.91 9.99 4.98
CA PRO A 221 -1.68 10.42 6.14
C PRO A 221 -0.83 11.27 7.09
N GLU A 222 -1.38 12.40 7.53
CA GLU A 222 -0.64 13.39 8.31
C GLU A 222 -0.22 12.83 9.68
N GLU A 223 -1.09 12.03 10.29
CA GLU A 223 -0.85 11.41 11.59
C GLU A 223 0.37 10.49 11.53
N LEU A 224 0.52 9.73 10.44
CA LEU A 224 1.67 8.84 10.23
C LEU A 224 2.94 9.62 9.91
N ARG A 225 2.82 10.74 9.21
CA ARG A 225 3.93 11.66 8.95
C ARG A 225 4.44 12.28 10.25
N GLN A 226 3.53 12.73 11.12
CA GLN A 226 3.85 13.28 12.45
C GLN A 226 4.45 12.22 13.39
N GLN A 227 4.00 10.97 13.29
CA GLN A 227 4.59 9.83 14.00
C GLN A 227 5.94 9.38 13.41
N GLY A 228 6.39 9.96 12.28
CA GLY A 228 7.65 9.62 11.64
C GLY A 228 7.67 8.26 10.93
N VAL A 229 6.50 7.70 10.61
CA VAL A 229 6.39 6.39 9.93
C VAL A 229 6.78 6.56 8.46
N GLN A 230 7.97 6.12 8.09
CA GLN A 230 8.57 6.28 6.76
C GLN A 230 9.17 4.97 6.24
N GLY A 231 9.37 4.86 4.94
CA GLY A 231 9.95 3.67 4.30
C GLY A 231 9.42 3.41 2.90
N GLU A 232 9.41 2.14 2.49
CA GLU A 232 9.07 1.77 1.12
C GLU A 232 8.02 0.66 1.07
N VAL A 233 7.00 0.85 0.23
CA VAL A 233 6.02 -0.17 -0.13
C VAL A 233 6.41 -0.76 -1.48
N GLY A 234 6.66 -2.07 -1.51
CA GLY A 234 6.90 -2.81 -2.75
C GLY A 234 5.58 -3.34 -3.30
N LEU A 235 5.29 -3.06 -4.58
CA LEU A 235 4.08 -3.49 -5.27
C LEU A 235 4.41 -4.36 -6.49
N GLN A 236 3.67 -5.43 -6.70
CA GLN A 236 3.63 -6.18 -7.95
C GLN A 236 2.39 -5.74 -8.74
N VAL A 237 2.58 -5.31 -9.98
CA VAL A 237 1.55 -4.69 -10.81
C VAL A 237 1.42 -5.43 -12.13
N ALA A 238 0.22 -5.88 -12.46
CA ALA A 238 -0.12 -6.36 -13.79
C ALA A 238 -0.65 -5.20 -14.65
N ILE A 239 -0.06 -4.99 -15.81
CA ILE A 239 -0.41 -3.92 -16.75
C ILE A 239 -0.90 -4.57 -18.04
N ASP A 240 -2.09 -4.17 -18.51
CA ASP A 240 -2.68 -4.68 -19.74
C ASP A 240 -2.11 -4.02 -21.01
N GLU A 241 -2.55 -4.48 -22.18
CA GLU A 241 -2.13 -3.97 -23.49
C GLU A 241 -2.49 -2.49 -23.72
N LYS A 242 -3.38 -1.92 -22.89
CA LYS A 242 -3.78 -0.51 -22.94
C LYS A 242 -2.96 0.34 -21.98
N GLY A 243 -2.03 -0.26 -21.25
CA GLY A 243 -1.24 0.45 -20.25
C GLY A 243 -2.01 0.76 -18.97
N THR A 244 -3.06 0.01 -18.68
CA THR A 244 -3.86 0.15 -17.44
C THR A 244 -3.39 -0.85 -16.40
N ALA A 245 -3.20 -0.42 -15.16
CA ALA A 245 -2.95 -1.33 -14.05
C ALA A 245 -4.22 -2.14 -13.74
N VAL A 246 -4.22 -3.42 -14.11
CA VAL A 246 -5.37 -4.34 -13.94
C VAL A 246 -5.32 -5.15 -12.64
N GLU A 247 -4.13 -5.31 -12.05
CA GLU A 247 -3.95 -5.93 -10.74
C GLU A 247 -2.77 -5.25 -10.01
N VAL A 248 -2.93 -4.97 -8.71
CA VAL A 248 -1.87 -4.39 -7.86
C VAL A 248 -1.86 -5.16 -6.55
N LYS A 249 -0.71 -5.75 -6.21
CA LYS A 249 -0.50 -6.55 -4.99
C LYS A 249 0.65 -5.97 -4.18
N VAL A 250 0.53 -6.01 -2.86
CA VAL A 250 1.64 -5.64 -1.97
C VAL A 250 2.62 -6.81 -1.91
N ALA A 251 3.83 -6.59 -2.42
CA ALA A 251 4.95 -7.54 -2.37
C ALA A 251 5.83 -7.31 -1.13
N ARG A 252 5.93 -6.06 -0.67
CA ARG A 252 6.59 -5.69 0.59
C ARG A 252 5.76 -4.62 1.30
N ALA A 253 5.24 -4.96 2.47
CA ALA A 253 4.45 -4.07 3.30
C ALA A 253 5.34 -3.14 4.14
N LEU A 254 4.83 -1.95 4.44
CA LEU A 254 5.42 -0.98 5.35
C LEU A 254 4.49 -0.69 6.53
N HIS A 255 3.28 -0.21 6.22
CA HIS A 255 2.26 0.14 7.19
C HIS A 255 0.90 0.07 6.49
N PRO A 256 -0.16 -0.53 7.08
CA PRO A 256 -1.41 -0.82 6.35
C PRO A 256 -2.02 0.37 5.59
N TYR A 257 -1.95 1.57 6.17
CA TYR A 257 -2.47 2.80 5.57
C TYR A 257 -1.58 3.31 4.42
N LEU A 258 -0.26 3.15 4.54
CA LEU A 258 0.70 3.51 3.49
C LEU A 258 0.66 2.48 2.34
N ASP A 259 0.49 1.20 2.69
CA ASP A 259 0.29 0.11 1.73
C ASP A 259 -0.99 0.35 0.91
N PHE A 260 -2.08 0.68 1.59
CA PHE A 260 -3.34 1.06 0.95
C PHE A 260 -3.17 2.28 0.04
N ALA A 261 -2.57 3.37 0.55
CA ALA A 261 -2.36 4.58 -0.23
C ALA A 261 -1.53 4.32 -1.49
N ALA A 262 -0.46 3.53 -1.37
CA ALA A 262 0.38 3.11 -2.49
C ALA A 262 -0.42 2.31 -3.53
N VAL A 263 -1.20 1.31 -3.09
CA VAL A 263 -2.07 0.51 -3.96
C VAL A 263 -3.09 1.40 -4.69
N GLN A 264 -3.77 2.30 -3.97
CA GLN A 264 -4.78 3.18 -4.59
C GLN A 264 -4.16 4.17 -5.58
N ALA A 265 -2.96 4.66 -5.30
CA ALA A 265 -2.25 5.56 -6.20
C ALA A 265 -1.86 4.84 -7.49
N VAL A 266 -1.20 3.69 -7.38
CA VAL A 266 -0.70 2.93 -8.54
C VAL A 266 -1.83 2.36 -9.40
N ARG A 267 -2.98 2.02 -8.82
CA ARG A 267 -4.19 1.67 -9.59
C ARG A 267 -4.67 2.81 -10.52
N GLN A 268 -4.32 4.05 -10.23
CA GLN A 268 -4.70 5.23 -11.02
C GLN A 268 -3.58 5.68 -11.97
N TRP A 269 -2.43 5.01 -11.97
CA TRP A 269 -1.36 5.33 -12.91
C TRP A 269 -1.73 4.85 -14.31
N THR A 270 -1.28 5.60 -15.30
CA THR A 270 -1.31 5.18 -16.70
C THR A 270 0.10 4.84 -17.15
N PHE A 271 0.21 3.79 -17.95
CA PHE A 271 1.48 3.27 -18.45
C PHE A 271 1.48 3.29 -19.98
N GLU A 272 2.65 3.40 -20.55
CA GLU A 272 2.94 2.87 -21.86
C GLU A 272 3.00 1.35 -21.68
N PRO A 273 2.21 0.56 -22.43
CA PRO A 273 2.17 -0.89 -22.27
C PRO A 273 3.52 -1.51 -22.62
N ALA A 274 3.82 -2.67 -22.05
CA ALA A 274 4.91 -3.47 -22.56
C ALA A 274 4.62 -3.87 -24.01
N THR A 275 5.63 -3.96 -24.86
CA THR A 275 5.47 -4.47 -26.23
C THR A 275 6.34 -5.70 -26.43
N LYS A 276 5.91 -6.65 -27.27
CA LYS A 276 6.72 -7.77 -27.76
C LYS A 276 6.66 -7.77 -29.29
N GLY A 277 7.79 -7.56 -29.95
CA GLY A 277 7.82 -7.41 -31.41
C GLY A 277 7.01 -6.21 -31.91
N GLY A 278 6.85 -5.17 -31.08
CA GLY A 278 6.05 -3.98 -31.40
C GLY A 278 4.55 -4.09 -31.04
N GLU A 279 4.06 -5.28 -30.69
CA GLU A 279 2.67 -5.46 -30.25
C GLU A 279 2.54 -5.32 -28.73
N PRO A 280 1.59 -4.52 -28.22
CA PRO A 280 1.33 -4.43 -26.78
C PRO A 280 0.96 -5.78 -26.16
N VAL A 281 1.55 -6.09 -25.00
CA VAL A 281 1.33 -7.33 -24.26
C VAL A 281 1.08 -7.07 -22.77
N LEU A 282 0.23 -7.91 -22.17
CA LEU A 282 0.09 -7.95 -20.71
C LEU A 282 1.42 -8.32 -20.05
N CYS A 283 1.79 -7.57 -19.01
CA CYS A 283 3.05 -7.79 -18.29
C CYS A 283 2.90 -7.60 -16.79
N ASN A 284 3.81 -8.19 -16.02
CA ASN A 284 3.94 -7.95 -14.58
C ASN A 284 5.22 -7.15 -14.32
N THR A 285 5.11 -6.10 -13.50
CA THR A 285 6.24 -5.25 -13.09
C THR A 285 6.23 -5.00 -11.60
N ASN A 286 7.40 -4.70 -11.02
CA ASN A 286 7.53 -4.33 -9.62
C ASN A 286 7.70 -2.81 -9.49
N ILE A 287 6.84 -2.18 -8.71
CA ILE A 287 6.87 -0.74 -8.44
C ILE A 287 7.18 -0.53 -6.96
N THR A 288 8.13 0.36 -6.65
CA THR A 288 8.41 0.75 -5.26
C THR A 288 7.90 2.16 -5.02
N VAL A 289 7.06 2.31 -4.01
CA VAL A 289 6.52 3.60 -3.55
C VAL A 289 7.24 3.97 -2.27
N VAL A 290 7.86 5.15 -2.25
CA VAL A 290 8.66 5.63 -1.10
C VAL A 290 7.87 6.70 -0.35
N PHE A 291 7.67 6.49 0.95
CA PHE A 291 7.12 7.46 1.89
C PHE A 291 8.27 8.06 2.70
N ASP A 292 8.62 9.30 2.38
CA ASP A 292 9.65 10.09 3.06
C ASP A 292 9.07 11.49 3.35
N PRO A 293 8.93 11.89 4.64
CA PRO A 293 8.39 13.20 5.01
C PRO A 293 9.08 14.38 4.32
N GLU A 294 10.40 14.34 4.13
CA GLU A 294 11.16 15.44 3.51
C GLU A 294 10.91 15.51 2.00
N ARG A 295 10.81 14.36 1.34
CA ARG A 295 10.39 14.29 -0.07
C ARG A 295 8.97 14.84 -0.24
N TYR A 296 8.04 14.45 0.62
CA TYR A 296 6.65 14.91 0.54
C TYR A 296 6.54 16.42 0.80
N ARG A 297 7.26 16.96 1.78
CA ARG A 297 7.35 18.41 2.01
C ARG A 297 7.86 19.16 0.79
N ARG A 298 8.92 18.67 0.13
CA ARG A 298 9.43 19.28 -1.10
C ARG A 298 8.45 19.21 -2.26
N LEU A 299 7.76 18.08 -2.45
CA LEU A 299 6.71 17.94 -3.46
C LEU A 299 5.54 18.88 -3.19
N GLU A 300 5.18 19.07 -1.92
CA GLU A 300 4.19 20.05 -1.48
C GLU A 300 4.64 21.49 -1.78
N GLU A 301 5.89 21.85 -1.47
CA GLU A 301 6.46 23.17 -1.76
C GLU A 301 6.59 23.44 -3.27
N GLU A 302 6.95 22.43 -4.06
CA GLU A 302 7.00 22.50 -5.52
C GLU A 302 5.59 22.66 -6.12
N ALA A 303 4.60 21.92 -5.60
CA ALA A 303 3.21 22.09 -5.98
C ALA A 303 2.69 23.49 -5.58
N GLU A 304 3.01 23.97 -4.38
CA GLU A 304 2.65 25.32 -3.92
C GLU A 304 3.29 26.40 -4.80
N ARG A 305 4.55 26.22 -5.21
CA ARG A 305 5.25 27.12 -6.13
C ARG A 305 4.70 27.05 -7.55
N ALA A 306 4.31 25.87 -8.03
CA ALA A 306 3.68 25.69 -9.33
C ALA A 306 2.25 26.27 -9.38
N LEU A 307 1.58 26.29 -8.22
CA LEU A 307 0.27 26.92 -7.99
C LEU A 307 0.39 28.39 -7.59
N ALA A 308 1.60 28.95 -7.48
CA ALA A 308 1.79 30.38 -7.28
C ALA A 308 1.15 31.13 -8.45
N PRO A 309 0.44 32.25 -8.21
CA PRO A 309 -0.48 32.82 -9.17
C PRO A 309 0.24 33.24 -10.46
N SER A 310 0.10 32.43 -11.50
CA SER A 310 0.38 32.83 -12.88
C SER A 310 -0.89 33.46 -13.43
N GLY A 311 -0.96 34.80 -13.31
CA GLY A 311 -1.86 35.67 -14.05
C GLY A 311 -3.30 35.18 -14.31
N THR A 312 -4.25 35.80 -13.59
CA THR A 312 -5.71 35.72 -13.78
C THR A 312 -6.37 34.45 -13.21
N GLU A 313 -6.46 34.39 -11.87
CA GLU A 313 -7.57 33.68 -11.25
C GLU A 313 -8.89 34.24 -11.81
N PRO A 314 -9.88 33.41 -12.20
CA PRO A 314 -11.22 33.94 -12.44
C PRO A 314 -11.63 34.64 -11.16
N ALA A 315 -11.97 35.93 -11.24
CA ALA A 315 -12.34 36.73 -10.08
C ALA A 315 -13.32 35.91 -9.23
N LEU A 316 -12.87 35.43 -8.05
CA LEU A 316 -13.77 34.80 -7.10
C LEU A 316 -14.95 35.75 -6.95
N GLY A 317 -16.17 35.24 -7.15
CA GLY A 317 -17.36 36.05 -6.95
C GLY A 317 -17.30 36.67 -5.55
N SER A 318 -17.68 37.95 -5.42
CA SER A 318 -17.58 38.70 -4.17
C SER A 318 -18.17 37.96 -2.95
N GLU A 319 -19.20 37.15 -3.17
CA GLU A 319 -19.82 36.30 -2.16
C GLU A 319 -18.93 35.14 -1.68
N LEU A 320 -18.24 34.44 -2.60
CA LEU A 320 -17.35 33.33 -2.24
C LEU A 320 -16.14 33.83 -1.45
N THR A 321 -15.54 34.95 -1.86
CA THR A 321 -14.44 35.58 -1.12
C THR A 321 -14.88 35.95 0.29
N ARG A 322 -16.04 36.61 0.44
CA ARG A 322 -16.60 36.96 1.74
C ARG A 322 -16.80 35.74 2.64
N LEU A 323 -17.36 34.65 2.09
CA LEU A 323 -17.58 33.40 2.82
C LEU A 323 -16.26 32.78 3.26
N LEU A 324 -15.28 32.66 2.36
CA LEU A 324 -13.97 32.06 2.67
C LEU A 324 -13.20 32.87 3.72
N GLU A 325 -13.22 34.20 3.63
CA GLU A 325 -12.62 35.08 4.63
C GLU A 325 -13.30 34.94 6.00
N GLY A 326 -14.64 34.98 6.04
CA GLY A 326 -15.41 34.84 7.28
C GLY A 326 -15.20 33.47 7.94
N VAL A 327 -15.17 32.40 7.13
CA VAL A 327 -14.90 31.05 7.61
C VAL A 327 -13.47 30.90 8.09
N ALA A 328 -12.48 31.51 7.41
CA ALA A 328 -11.09 31.48 7.88
C ALA A 328 -10.98 32.06 9.30
N VAL A 329 -11.64 33.19 9.56
CA VAL A 329 -11.70 33.81 10.89
C VAL A 329 -12.38 32.91 11.91
N TYR A 330 -13.47 32.24 11.53
CA TYR A 330 -14.12 31.24 12.39
C TYR A 330 -13.19 30.06 12.72
N CYS A 331 -12.49 29.52 11.73
CA CYS A 331 -11.52 28.44 11.92
C CYS A 331 -10.35 28.86 12.80
N GLU A 332 -9.79 30.06 12.63
CA GLU A 332 -8.74 30.61 13.50
C GLU A 332 -9.20 30.73 14.96
N LYS A 333 -10.46 31.16 15.17
CA LYS A 333 -11.07 31.20 16.50
C LYS A 333 -11.18 29.80 17.12
N LEU A 334 -11.54 28.80 16.31
CA LEU A 334 -11.69 27.41 16.74
C LEU A 334 -10.33 26.76 17.05
N GLU A 335 -9.31 27.00 16.23
CA GLU A 335 -7.93 26.52 16.43
C GLU A 335 -7.34 26.96 17.78
N ARG A 336 -7.59 28.23 18.14
CA ARG A 336 -7.09 28.87 19.38
C ARG A 336 -7.94 28.59 20.61
N ALA A 337 -9.13 28.01 20.44
CA ALA A 337 -10.05 27.83 21.55
C ALA A 337 -9.52 26.79 22.55
N ALA A 338 -9.53 27.15 23.83
CA ALA A 338 -9.42 26.17 24.91
C ALA A 338 -10.79 25.57 25.16
N LEU A 339 -10.91 24.25 25.02
CA LEU A 339 -12.18 23.53 25.08
C LEU A 339 -12.10 22.45 26.15
N GLU A 340 -13.02 22.50 27.11
CA GLU A 340 -13.18 21.48 28.13
C GLU A 340 -14.67 21.22 28.32
N PHE A 341 -15.13 20.05 27.90
CA PHE A 341 -16.53 19.66 28.03
C PHE A 341 -16.69 18.16 28.23
N ILE A 342 -17.84 17.80 28.81
CA ILE A 342 -18.34 16.43 28.85
C ILE A 342 -19.72 16.38 28.19
N CYS A 343 -20.02 15.32 27.45
CA CYS A 343 -21.36 15.08 26.91
C CYS A 343 -21.69 13.58 26.89
N GLU A 344 -22.98 13.26 26.82
CA GLU A 344 -23.43 11.89 26.58
C GLU A 344 -23.31 11.57 25.08
N GLU A 345 -22.47 10.61 24.73
CA GLU A 345 -22.28 10.11 23.36
C GLU A 345 -22.96 8.74 23.22
N ARG A 346 -23.86 8.60 22.25
CA ARG A 346 -24.50 7.33 21.89
C ARG A 346 -23.94 6.86 20.55
N ILE A 347 -23.28 5.71 20.56
CA ILE A 347 -22.58 5.16 19.40
C ILE A 347 -23.31 3.89 18.96
N GLY A 348 -23.89 3.92 17.76
CA GLY A 348 -24.39 2.71 17.10
C GLY A 348 -23.46 2.32 15.96
N GLU A 349 -22.83 1.15 16.07
CA GLU A 349 -21.94 0.61 15.06
C GLU A 349 -22.58 -0.63 14.42
N THR A 350 -22.52 -0.69 13.09
CA THR A 350 -22.95 -1.86 12.33
C THR A 350 -21.86 -2.24 11.32
N HIS A 351 -21.24 -3.38 11.57
CA HIS A 351 -20.32 -4.06 10.67
C HIS A 351 -21.10 -5.07 9.83
N TYR A 352 -21.47 -4.68 8.62
CA TYR A 352 -22.10 -5.58 7.65
C TYR A 352 -21.06 -6.57 7.15
N ASN A 353 -21.29 -7.85 7.42
CA ASN A 353 -20.36 -8.88 7.02
C ASN A 353 -20.63 -9.27 5.56
N PHE A 354 -19.60 -9.13 4.74
CA PHE A 354 -19.49 -9.79 3.45
C PHE A 354 -18.62 -11.02 3.73
N ALA A 355 -19.22 -12.21 3.69
CA ALA A 355 -18.76 -13.40 4.39
C ALA A 355 -17.23 -13.62 4.49
N SER A 356 -16.77 -13.86 5.72
CA SER A 356 -15.42 -14.30 6.14
C SER A 356 -14.50 -14.89 5.06
N GLU A 357 -13.34 -14.24 4.88
CA GLU A 357 -12.05 -14.64 4.29
C GLU A 357 -12.01 -15.25 2.87
N HIS A 358 -13.07 -15.88 2.34
CA HIS A 358 -13.00 -16.64 1.08
C HIS A 358 -14.25 -16.58 0.17
N LYS A 359 -15.26 -15.75 0.46
CA LYS A 359 -16.51 -15.69 -0.32
C LYS A 359 -16.76 -14.33 -0.99
N TRP A 360 -15.77 -13.85 -1.74
CA TRP A 360 -16.04 -12.86 -2.78
C TRP A 360 -16.49 -13.59 -4.04
N GLY A 361 -17.59 -13.14 -4.64
CA GLY A 361 -17.96 -13.62 -5.96
C GLY A 361 -16.96 -13.09 -6.97
N GLY A 362 -16.33 -13.98 -7.74
CA GLY A 362 -15.39 -13.63 -8.79
C GLY A 362 -15.99 -13.93 -10.15
N LEU A 363 -16.09 -12.92 -11.01
CA LEU A 363 -16.33 -13.12 -12.44
C LEU A 363 -15.01 -12.96 -13.18
N ILE A 364 -14.57 -14.02 -13.84
CA ILE A 364 -13.42 -14.00 -14.75
C ILE A 364 -13.99 -14.03 -16.16
N VAL A 365 -13.79 -12.95 -16.91
CA VAL A 365 -14.06 -12.92 -18.35
C VAL A 365 -12.74 -13.22 -19.04
N SER A 366 -12.69 -14.32 -19.78
CA SER A 366 -11.53 -14.70 -20.59
C SER A 366 -11.83 -14.63 -22.08
N SER A 367 -10.82 -14.34 -22.89
CA SER A 367 -10.87 -14.51 -24.33
C SER A 367 -11.07 -15.99 -24.66
N HIS A 368 -12.03 -16.29 -25.53
CA HIS A 368 -12.29 -17.67 -25.98
C HIS A 368 -11.15 -18.21 -26.87
N GLU A 369 -10.41 -17.33 -27.56
CA GLU A 369 -9.35 -17.72 -28.49
C GLU A 369 -7.99 -17.90 -27.82
N THR A 370 -7.64 -17.05 -26.86
CA THR A 370 -6.29 -17.05 -26.24
C THR A 370 -6.28 -17.59 -24.81
N GLY A 371 -7.44 -17.81 -24.18
CA GLY A 371 -7.56 -18.18 -22.76
C GLY A 371 -7.13 -17.06 -21.79
N GLN A 372 -6.82 -15.88 -22.32
CA GLN A 372 -6.34 -14.73 -21.57
C GLN A 372 -7.47 -14.12 -20.73
N VAL A 373 -7.20 -13.83 -19.46
CA VAL A 373 -8.15 -13.17 -18.58
C VAL A 373 -8.25 -11.68 -18.94
N LEU A 374 -9.37 -11.28 -19.53
CA LEU A 374 -9.65 -9.91 -19.96
C LEU A 374 -10.19 -9.03 -18.82
N LYS A 375 -10.96 -9.62 -17.89
CA LYS A 375 -11.54 -8.87 -16.77
C LYS A 375 -11.77 -9.76 -15.56
N ARG A 376 -11.30 -9.29 -14.40
CA ARG A 376 -11.67 -9.85 -13.09
C ARG A 376 -12.58 -8.86 -12.38
N ALA A 377 -13.80 -9.28 -12.07
CA ALA A 377 -14.71 -8.50 -11.23
C ALA A 377 -14.95 -9.27 -9.93
N PHE A 378 -14.73 -8.59 -8.81
CA PHE A 378 -15.05 -9.10 -7.49
C PHE A 378 -16.27 -8.36 -6.96
N PHE A 379 -17.16 -9.10 -6.31
CA PHE A 379 -18.34 -8.54 -5.66
C PHE A 379 -18.54 -9.14 -4.28
N PRO A 380 -18.94 -8.32 -3.29
CA PRO A 380 -19.19 -8.81 -1.95
C PRO A 380 -20.43 -9.71 -1.93
N LEU A 381 -20.30 -10.92 -1.37
CA LEU A 381 -21.46 -11.76 -1.05
C LEU A 381 -21.93 -11.41 0.37
N TRP A 382 -23.07 -10.74 0.46
CA TRP A 382 -23.64 -10.32 1.74
C TRP A 382 -24.11 -11.53 2.55
N ASP A 383 -23.68 -11.59 3.81
CA ASP A 383 -24.14 -12.57 4.79
C ASP A 383 -24.74 -11.85 5.99
N PRO A 384 -26.07 -11.60 5.99
CA PRO A 384 -26.74 -10.90 7.07
C PRO A 384 -26.55 -11.57 8.43
N GLN A 385 -26.37 -12.90 8.49
CA GLN A 385 -26.27 -13.65 9.74
C GLN A 385 -24.98 -13.36 10.51
N LYS A 386 -23.94 -12.87 9.82
CA LYS A 386 -22.66 -12.50 10.44
C LYS A 386 -22.50 -11.00 10.66
N THR A 387 -23.54 -10.20 10.43
CA THR A 387 -23.52 -8.75 10.67
C THR A 387 -23.39 -8.49 12.17
N ILE A 388 -22.35 -7.77 12.57
CA ILE A 388 -22.09 -7.41 13.97
C ILE A 388 -22.71 -6.03 14.21
N LYS A 389 -23.43 -5.90 15.32
CA LYS A 389 -23.97 -4.63 15.79
C LYS A 389 -23.48 -4.40 17.22
N SER A 390 -23.02 -3.19 17.47
CA SER A 390 -22.53 -2.77 18.77
C SER A 390 -23.16 -1.43 19.10
N ASP A 391 -23.76 -1.32 20.29
CA ASP A 391 -24.38 -0.07 20.75
C ASP A 391 -23.74 0.36 22.08
N TYR A 392 -23.17 1.55 22.12
CA TYR A 392 -22.53 2.11 23.31
C TYR A 392 -23.21 3.40 23.76
N VAL A 393 -23.26 3.62 25.07
CA VAL A 393 -23.54 4.92 25.67
C VAL A 393 -22.35 5.30 26.52
N CYS A 394 -21.76 6.45 26.26
CA CYS A 394 -20.52 6.90 26.87
C CYS A 394 -20.66 8.31 27.45
N ASP A 395 -19.96 8.57 28.54
CA ASP A 395 -19.57 9.92 28.91
C ASP A 395 -18.31 10.28 28.12
N TYR A 396 -18.45 11.21 27.17
CA TYR A 396 -17.37 11.68 26.32
C TYR A 396 -16.79 12.97 26.89
N LEU A 397 -15.57 12.87 27.40
CA LEU A 397 -14.76 13.99 27.89
C LEU A 397 -13.79 14.43 26.79
N PHE A 398 -13.81 15.73 26.49
CA PHE A 398 -12.90 16.38 25.57
C PHE A 398 -12.18 17.53 26.28
N VAL A 399 -10.85 17.51 26.23
CA VAL A 399 -10.01 18.57 26.76
C VAL A 399 -8.99 18.99 25.70
N ARG A 400 -9.01 20.25 25.31
CA ARG A 400 -8.04 20.86 24.40
C ARG A 400 -7.40 22.07 25.05
N ARG A 401 -6.06 22.09 25.05
CA ARG A 401 -5.23 23.20 25.53
C ARG A 401 -4.09 23.43 24.54
N GLY A 402 -4.17 24.53 23.78
CA GLY A 402 -3.28 24.75 22.65
C GLY A 402 -3.41 23.59 21.64
N ASP A 403 -2.30 23.03 21.21
CA ASP A 403 -2.28 21.91 20.24
C ASP A 403 -2.56 20.54 20.88
N GLN A 404 -2.56 20.44 22.20
CA GLN A 404 -2.82 19.18 22.89
C GLN A 404 -4.32 18.92 22.99
N VAL A 405 -4.73 17.71 22.58
CA VAL A 405 -6.09 17.20 22.68
C VAL A 405 -6.07 15.89 23.49
N GLU A 406 -6.88 15.84 24.54
CA GLU A 406 -7.18 14.63 25.29
C GLU A 406 -8.66 14.28 25.15
N GLU A 407 -8.92 13.05 24.72
CA GLU A 407 -10.27 12.49 24.61
C GLU A 407 -10.39 11.25 25.50
N ARG A 408 -11.50 11.14 26.24
CA ARG A 408 -11.85 9.92 26.99
C ARG A 408 -13.33 9.60 26.83
N ARG A 409 -13.63 8.33 26.57
CA ARG A 409 -15.00 7.81 26.46
C ARG A 409 -15.20 6.76 27.55
N VAL A 410 -15.87 7.15 28.63
CA VAL A 410 -16.21 6.25 29.74
C VAL A 410 -17.51 5.54 29.39
N VAL A 411 -17.49 4.22 29.28
CA VAL A 411 -18.66 3.43 28.88
C VAL A 411 -19.66 3.35 30.04
N LEU A 412 -20.84 3.90 29.83
CA LEU A 412 -21.97 3.80 30.75
C LEU A 412 -22.81 2.55 30.44
N LYS A 413 -23.03 2.27 29.15
CA LYS A 413 -23.74 1.08 28.68
C LYS A 413 -23.05 0.46 27.47
N ASP A 414 -23.00 -0.87 27.47
CA ASP A 414 -22.54 -1.71 26.36
C ASP A 414 -23.67 -2.65 25.95
N ASN A 415 -24.14 -2.51 24.71
CA ASN A 415 -25.25 -3.26 24.13
C ASN A 415 -26.50 -3.27 25.02
N GLY A 416 -26.81 -2.09 25.57
CA GLY A 416 -27.95 -1.85 26.47
C GLY A 416 -27.71 -2.23 27.93
N LYS A 417 -26.61 -2.92 28.27
CA LYS A 417 -26.28 -3.32 29.64
C LYS A 417 -25.42 -2.26 30.32
N THR A 418 -25.81 -1.84 31.52
CA THR A 418 -25.01 -0.91 32.33
C THR A 418 -23.68 -1.56 32.73
N VAL A 419 -22.58 -0.83 32.54
CA VAL A 419 -21.25 -1.30 32.93
C VAL A 419 -21.02 -1.01 34.42
N PRO A 420 -20.62 -2.01 35.24
CA PRO A 420 -20.46 -1.82 36.69
C PRO A 420 -19.28 -0.90 37.04
N ASP A 421 -18.19 -1.02 36.29
CA ASP A 421 -16.98 -0.21 36.47
C ASP A 421 -17.07 1.07 35.64
N ARG A 422 -17.22 2.20 36.34
CA ARG A 422 -17.28 3.54 35.76
C ARG A 422 -15.93 4.07 35.24
N ASN A 423 -14.87 3.26 35.24
CA ASN A 423 -13.60 3.57 34.61
C ASN A 423 -13.37 2.79 33.31
N THR A 424 -14.33 1.97 32.87
CA THR A 424 -14.21 1.22 31.62
C THR A 424 -14.16 2.21 30.45
N LEU A 425 -13.03 2.25 29.75
CA LEU A 425 -12.82 3.13 28.59
C LEU A 425 -13.09 2.40 27.28
N LEU A 426 -13.73 3.10 26.34
CA LEU A 426 -13.84 2.65 24.96
C LEU A 426 -12.54 2.98 24.21
N MET A 427 -11.68 1.97 24.03
CA MET A 427 -10.32 2.13 23.48
C MET A 427 -10.23 1.97 21.95
N GLU A 428 -11.35 1.93 21.26
CA GLU A 428 -11.44 1.77 19.79
C GLU A 428 -10.84 3.00 19.08
N LYS A 429 -9.68 2.81 18.43
CA LYS A 429 -8.90 3.87 17.76
C LYS A 429 -9.70 4.70 16.75
N ARG A 430 -10.68 4.06 16.08
CA ARG A 430 -11.56 4.68 15.09
C ARG A 430 -12.39 5.85 15.63
N PHE A 431 -12.64 5.89 16.95
CA PHE A 431 -13.38 7.00 17.57
C PHE A 431 -12.47 8.16 17.97
N THR A 432 -11.23 7.85 18.38
CA THR A 432 -10.25 8.85 18.84
C THR A 432 -9.70 9.71 17.70
N ALA A 433 -9.63 9.18 16.48
CA ALA A 433 -9.05 9.91 15.34
C ALA A 433 -10.05 10.78 14.56
N LEU A 434 -11.32 10.86 14.97
CA LEU A 434 -12.37 11.54 14.20
C LEU A 434 -12.40 13.07 14.39
N ASN A 435 -12.02 13.56 15.58
CA ASN A 435 -12.01 14.96 15.99
C ASN A 435 -13.11 15.84 15.33
N PRO A 436 -14.41 15.53 15.59
CA PRO A 436 -15.52 16.16 14.87
C PRO A 436 -15.61 17.68 15.11
N VAL A 437 -15.08 18.18 16.22
CA VAL A 437 -15.08 19.61 16.54
C VAL A 437 -14.15 20.37 15.59
N LEU A 438 -12.95 19.84 15.31
CA LEU A 438 -11.95 20.50 14.47
C LEU A 438 -12.03 20.14 12.98
N ALA A 439 -12.91 19.22 12.57
CA ALA A 439 -13.03 18.79 11.17
C ALA A 439 -13.17 19.95 10.15
N ALA A 440 -13.76 21.08 10.55
CA ALA A 440 -13.85 22.28 9.72
C ALA A 440 -12.48 22.94 9.46
N VAL A 441 -11.60 22.93 10.45
CA VAL A 441 -10.26 23.52 10.37
C VAL A 441 -9.45 22.82 9.29
N ASP A 442 -9.53 21.49 9.23
CA ASP A 442 -8.80 20.66 8.26
C ASP A 442 -9.20 20.90 6.80
N LEU A 443 -10.38 21.48 6.56
CA LEU A 443 -10.90 21.76 5.23
C LEU A 443 -10.83 23.24 4.86
N LEU A 444 -11.13 24.13 5.80
CA LEU A 444 -11.47 25.52 5.52
C LEU A 444 -10.58 26.53 6.26
N GLY A 445 -9.65 26.07 7.10
CA GLY A 445 -8.65 26.93 7.73
C GLY A 445 -7.84 27.72 6.69
N ARG A 446 -7.30 28.88 7.08
CA ARG A 446 -6.61 29.80 6.14
C ARG A 446 -5.47 29.12 5.37
N GLY A 447 -4.69 28.26 6.04
CA GLY A 447 -3.65 27.47 5.39
C GLY A 447 -4.23 26.48 4.38
N GLN A 448 -5.34 25.83 4.74
CA GLN A 448 -6.02 24.83 3.91
C GLN A 448 -6.66 25.45 2.67
N GLN A 449 -7.14 26.70 2.73
CA GLN A 449 -7.73 27.36 1.57
C GLN A 449 -6.77 27.50 0.36
N LYS A 450 -5.45 27.44 0.61
CA LYS A 450 -4.46 27.39 -0.48
C LYS A 450 -4.44 26.04 -1.19
N LEU A 451 -4.74 24.96 -0.47
CA LEU A 451 -4.65 23.57 -0.91
C LEU A 451 -5.93 23.05 -1.58
N PHE A 452 -7.05 23.73 -1.41
CA PHE A 452 -8.34 23.32 -1.98
C PHE A 452 -8.89 24.37 -2.96
N ASN A 453 -9.66 23.90 -3.94
CA ASN A 453 -10.54 24.68 -4.77
C ASN A 453 -11.92 24.74 -4.12
N PHE A 454 -12.56 25.91 -4.17
CA PHE A 454 -13.87 26.14 -3.57
C PHE A 454 -14.87 26.61 -4.60
N ARG A 455 -16.11 26.15 -4.45
CA ARG A 455 -17.24 26.63 -5.25
C ARG A 455 -18.51 26.63 -4.43
N ILE A 456 -19.27 27.71 -4.47
CA ILE A 456 -20.65 27.70 -3.97
C ILE A 456 -21.48 26.89 -4.97
N ILE A 457 -22.04 25.77 -4.52
CA ILE A 457 -22.82 24.88 -5.39
C ILE A 457 -24.33 25.02 -5.21
N SER A 458 -24.78 25.48 -4.04
CA SER A 458 -26.20 25.66 -3.71
C SER A 458 -26.37 26.44 -2.40
N GLN A 459 -27.61 26.76 -2.05
CA GLN A 459 -28.01 27.28 -0.74
C GLN A 459 -29.07 26.34 -0.13
N ALA A 460 -29.07 26.22 1.19
CA ALA A 460 -30.03 25.40 1.92
C ALA A 460 -30.41 26.04 3.25
N LYS A 461 -31.45 25.49 3.90
CA LYS A 461 -31.73 25.77 5.31
C LYS A 461 -31.34 24.57 6.17
N ILE A 462 -30.48 24.80 7.14
CA ILE A 462 -30.09 23.80 8.14
C ILE A 462 -30.53 24.31 9.51
N HIS A 463 -31.42 23.59 10.18
CA HIS A 463 -31.97 23.99 11.48
C HIS A 463 -32.48 25.45 11.52
N GLY A 464 -33.17 25.86 10.45
CA GLY A 464 -33.73 27.21 10.30
C GLY A 464 -32.75 28.30 9.86
N ARG A 465 -31.45 28.00 9.76
CA ARG A 465 -30.41 28.94 9.33
C ARG A 465 -30.12 28.84 7.85
N ASN A 466 -29.90 29.97 7.21
CA ASN A 466 -29.51 30.02 5.79
C ASN A 466 -28.05 29.60 5.66
N ALA A 467 -27.80 28.58 4.84
CA ALA A 467 -26.49 27.99 4.66
C ALA A 467 -26.08 28.04 3.18
N ALA A 468 -24.90 28.59 2.91
CA ALA A 468 -24.23 28.41 1.64
C ALA A 468 -23.56 27.03 1.63
N ILE A 469 -23.73 26.27 0.54
CA ILE A 469 -23.11 24.97 0.37
C ILE A 469 -21.84 25.16 -0.44
N LEU A 470 -20.70 25.01 0.23
CA LEU A 470 -19.38 25.03 -0.37
C LEU A 470 -18.97 23.62 -0.77
N GLU A 471 -18.61 23.46 -2.03
CA GLU A 471 -17.87 22.31 -2.52
C GLU A 471 -16.37 22.58 -2.35
N VAL A 472 -15.66 21.57 -1.84
CA VAL A 472 -14.23 21.61 -1.52
C VAL A 472 -13.54 20.46 -2.26
N ILE A 473 -12.61 20.80 -3.15
CA ILE A 473 -11.90 19.82 -4.00
C ILE A 473 -10.40 20.05 -3.84
N PRO A 474 -9.60 19.03 -3.52
CA PRO A 474 -8.14 19.20 -3.37
C PRO A 474 -7.50 19.66 -4.68
N LYS A 475 -6.59 20.63 -4.60
CA LYS A 475 -5.64 20.93 -5.68
C LYS A 475 -4.62 19.79 -5.67
N SER A 476 -4.44 19.15 -6.83
CA SER A 476 -3.70 17.89 -7.00
C SER A 476 -2.45 17.75 -6.11
N GLY A 477 -2.30 16.61 -5.45
CA GLY A 477 -1.08 16.23 -4.72
C GLY A 477 -1.06 16.56 -3.22
N ASN A 478 -1.95 17.42 -2.71
CA ASN A 478 -2.04 17.70 -1.27
C ASN A 478 -3.50 17.69 -0.81
N SER A 479 -3.91 16.59 -0.19
CA SER A 479 -5.30 16.41 0.23
C SER A 479 -5.48 16.00 1.68
N ARG A 480 -4.42 15.73 2.45
CA ARG A 480 -4.54 15.09 3.79
C ARG A 480 -5.50 13.89 3.80
N GLY A 481 -5.59 13.17 2.67
CA GLY A 481 -6.54 12.06 2.49
C GLY A 481 -7.94 12.46 2.03
N VAL A 482 -8.32 13.74 1.95
CA VAL A 482 -9.63 14.23 1.48
C VAL A 482 -9.73 14.16 -0.04
N GLU A 483 -10.60 13.30 -0.58
CA GLU A 483 -10.87 13.23 -2.02
C GLU A 483 -11.88 14.29 -2.46
N TYR A 484 -12.86 14.58 -1.61
CA TYR A 484 -13.97 15.50 -1.90
C TYR A 484 -14.66 15.91 -0.59
N ALA A 485 -15.12 17.16 -0.48
CA ALA A 485 -15.97 17.54 0.64
C ALA A 485 -17.05 18.55 0.26
N LYS A 486 -18.13 18.55 1.06
CA LYS A 486 -19.16 19.58 1.07
C LYS A 486 -19.29 20.15 2.46
N VAL A 487 -19.38 21.47 2.57
CA VAL A 487 -19.54 22.14 3.84
C VAL A 487 -20.68 23.15 3.76
N TRP A 488 -21.56 23.12 4.75
CA TRP A 488 -22.67 24.04 4.91
C TRP A 488 -22.24 25.14 5.88
N VAL A 489 -22.08 26.35 5.34
CA VAL A 489 -21.63 27.53 6.07
C VAL A 489 -22.81 28.43 6.30
N ASP A 490 -23.06 28.82 7.54
CA ASP A 490 -24.06 29.83 7.90
C ASP A 490 -23.72 31.15 7.18
N ALA A 491 -24.67 31.68 6.41
CA ALA A 491 -24.44 32.83 5.54
C ALA A 491 -24.23 34.14 6.32
N ASP A 492 -24.67 34.20 7.57
CA ASP A 492 -24.66 35.42 8.39
C ASP A 492 -23.44 35.47 9.30
N ASN A 493 -23.08 34.34 9.92
CA ASN A 493 -22.02 34.30 10.94
C ASN A 493 -20.86 33.35 10.60
N PHE A 494 -20.86 32.75 9.42
CA PHE A 494 -19.80 31.89 8.88
C PHE A 494 -19.52 30.62 9.70
N GLN A 495 -20.36 30.28 10.67
CA GLN A 495 -20.25 29.04 11.43
C GLN A 495 -20.54 27.84 10.54
N ILE A 496 -19.85 26.74 10.82
CA ILE A 496 -20.09 25.48 10.12
C ILE A 496 -21.31 24.78 10.72
N LEU A 497 -22.30 24.48 9.89
CA LEU A 497 -23.55 23.83 10.28
C LEU A 497 -23.53 22.33 9.98
N ARG A 498 -22.81 21.93 8.93
CA ARG A 498 -22.64 20.54 8.52
C ARG A 498 -21.39 20.40 7.66
N SER A 499 -20.72 19.27 7.74
CA SER A 499 -19.66 18.87 6.82
C SER A 499 -19.87 17.44 6.35
N GLU A 500 -19.53 17.18 5.09
CA GLU A 500 -19.47 15.86 4.48
C GLU A 500 -18.09 15.71 3.83
N VAL A 501 -17.33 14.71 4.24
CA VAL A 501 -15.95 14.50 3.80
C VAL A 501 -15.83 13.09 3.25
N GLN A 502 -15.39 12.99 2.00
CA GLN A 502 -14.97 11.76 1.36
C GLN A 502 -13.44 11.70 1.39
N GLY A 503 -12.87 10.58 1.82
CA GLY A 503 -11.41 10.47 1.91
C GLY A 503 -10.87 9.19 2.53
N VAL A 504 -9.55 9.11 2.67
CA VAL A 504 -8.81 7.98 3.23
C VAL A 504 -9.21 7.79 4.71
N PRO A 505 -9.40 6.54 5.17
CA PRO A 505 -9.72 6.25 6.56
C PRO A 505 -8.60 6.70 7.52
N ILE A 506 -9.04 7.22 8.66
CA ILE A 506 -8.25 7.39 9.88
C ILE A 506 -7.87 6.04 10.49
N GLU A 507 -7.02 6.03 11.52
CA GLU A 507 -6.63 4.82 12.25
C GLU A 507 -7.86 4.05 12.80
N GLY A 508 -7.83 2.71 12.76
CA GLY A 508 -8.91 1.83 13.24
C GLY A 508 -9.76 1.13 12.17
N TYR A 509 -9.42 1.23 10.88
CA TYR A 509 -10.15 0.62 9.76
C TYR A 509 -9.39 -0.54 9.10
N ASP A 510 -8.61 -1.30 9.88
CA ASP A 510 -7.68 -2.31 9.37
C ASP A 510 -8.38 -3.43 8.57
N ASP A 511 -9.63 -3.74 8.88
CA ASP A 511 -10.45 -4.70 8.13
C ASP A 511 -10.81 -4.17 6.74
N VAL A 512 -11.19 -2.89 6.65
CA VAL A 512 -11.45 -2.21 5.37
C VAL A 512 -10.19 -2.11 4.51
N LEU A 513 -9.05 -1.79 5.14
CA LEU A 513 -7.76 -1.75 4.46
C LEU A 513 -7.35 -3.13 3.95
N ARG A 514 -7.48 -4.17 4.78
CA ARG A 514 -7.19 -5.56 4.41
C ARG A 514 -8.03 -6.02 3.22
N ASP A 515 -9.34 -5.76 3.25
CA ASP A 515 -10.24 -6.07 2.14
C ASP A 515 -9.79 -5.36 0.84
N SER A 516 -9.35 -4.10 0.94
CA SER A 516 -8.93 -3.28 -0.21
C SER A 516 -7.58 -3.70 -0.81
N ILE A 517 -6.73 -4.32 0.00
CA ILE A 517 -5.45 -4.92 -0.41
C ILE A 517 -5.70 -6.30 -1.02
N GLN A 518 -6.50 -7.14 -0.36
CA GLN A 518 -6.78 -8.51 -0.79
C GLN A 518 -7.67 -8.58 -2.04
N PHE A 519 -8.66 -7.70 -2.11
CA PHE A 519 -9.60 -7.61 -3.21
C PHE A 519 -9.42 -6.26 -3.92
N PRO A 520 -9.58 -6.19 -5.26
CA PRO A 520 -9.53 -4.94 -5.99
C PRO A 520 -10.84 -4.16 -5.76
N VAL A 521 -11.07 -3.73 -4.53
CA VAL A 521 -12.13 -2.80 -4.16
C VAL A 521 -11.52 -1.47 -3.77
N ARG A 522 -12.23 -0.40 -4.14
CA ARG A 522 -11.97 0.95 -3.65
C ARG A 522 -13.14 1.32 -2.74
N PRO A 523 -12.94 1.32 -1.43
CA PRO A 523 -14.00 1.70 -0.51
C PRO A 523 -14.35 3.17 -0.72
N TYR A 524 -15.64 3.47 -0.67
CA TYR A 524 -16.13 4.83 -0.56
C TYR A 524 -16.38 5.13 0.90
N LEU A 525 -15.51 5.95 1.49
CA LEU A 525 -15.65 6.40 2.86
C LEU A 525 -16.28 7.78 2.85
N LEU A 526 -17.30 7.94 3.68
CA LEU A 526 -18.01 9.19 3.87
C LEU A 526 -18.17 9.44 5.36
N THR A 527 -17.59 10.53 5.81
CA THR A 527 -17.78 11.06 7.16
C THR A 527 -18.69 12.27 7.08
N THR A 528 -19.68 12.35 7.95
CA THR A 528 -20.63 13.47 8.01
C THR A 528 -20.73 13.96 9.44
N HIS A 529 -20.58 15.27 9.65
CA HIS A 529 -20.81 15.92 10.94
C HIS A 529 -21.93 16.94 10.79
N THR A 530 -22.87 16.95 11.73
CA THR A 530 -23.92 17.97 11.84
C THR A 530 -23.75 18.68 13.18
N TYR A 531 -23.69 20.02 13.15
CA TYR A 531 -23.36 20.84 14.32
C TYR A 531 -24.61 21.56 14.83
N GLU A 532 -25.13 21.09 15.95
CA GLU A 532 -26.44 21.48 16.47
C GLU A 532 -26.35 22.39 17.69
N PHE A 533 -25.31 22.21 18.51
CA PHE A 533 -25.12 22.96 19.74
C PHE A 533 -24.15 24.14 19.51
N GLU A 534 -24.33 25.22 20.27
CA GLU A 534 -23.50 26.41 20.18
C GLU A 534 -23.13 26.90 21.59
N LYS A 535 -21.86 27.24 21.78
CA LYS A 535 -21.35 27.90 22.99
C LYS A 535 -20.26 28.90 22.61
N ASN A 536 -20.38 30.14 23.07
CA ASN A 536 -19.39 31.22 22.90
C ASN A 536 -18.98 31.46 21.43
N GLY A 537 -19.91 31.30 20.52
CA GLY A 537 -19.75 31.42 19.08
C GLY A 537 -19.05 30.24 18.41
N ILE A 538 -18.85 29.12 19.10
CA ILE A 538 -18.34 27.85 18.57
C ILE A 538 -19.48 26.85 18.49
N ARG A 539 -19.55 26.08 17.40
CA ARG A 539 -20.52 24.99 17.28
C ARG A 539 -19.92 23.62 17.60
N PHE A 540 -20.75 22.78 18.23
CA PHE A 540 -20.42 21.42 18.64
C PHE A 540 -21.31 20.41 17.92
N PRO A 541 -20.80 19.20 17.62
CA PRO A 541 -21.54 18.19 16.86
C PRO A 541 -22.78 17.75 17.64
N GLY A 542 -23.92 17.62 16.96
CA GLY A 542 -25.08 16.88 17.47
C GLY A 542 -25.09 15.43 16.96
N GLN A 543 -24.54 15.22 15.75
CA GLN A 543 -24.43 13.90 15.16
C GLN A 543 -23.20 13.79 14.26
N SER A 544 -22.50 12.66 14.34
CA SER A 544 -21.41 12.27 13.45
C SER A 544 -21.73 10.90 12.87
N VAL A 545 -21.69 10.75 11.54
CA VAL A 545 -21.97 9.49 10.86
C VAL A 545 -20.79 9.14 9.97
N ILE A 546 -20.30 7.90 10.10
CA ILE A 546 -19.28 7.35 9.21
C ILE A 546 -19.90 6.20 8.42
N ARG A 547 -19.69 6.20 7.11
CA ARG A 547 -20.12 5.13 6.21
C ARG A 547 -18.92 4.67 5.40
N VAL A 548 -18.69 3.37 5.40
CA VAL A 548 -17.81 2.72 4.43
C VAL A 548 -18.69 1.90 3.51
N GLU A 549 -18.59 2.15 2.21
CA GLU A 549 -19.36 1.45 1.19
C GLU A 549 -18.43 0.80 0.19
N TYR A 550 -18.75 -0.43 -0.20
CA TYR A 550 -18.04 -1.13 -1.27
C TYR A 550 -18.85 -1.08 -2.56
N PRO A 551 -18.20 -1.05 -3.73
CA PRO A 551 -18.91 -1.18 -4.99
C PRO A 551 -19.56 -2.56 -5.09
N LYS A 552 -20.79 -2.62 -5.61
CA LYS A 552 -21.53 -3.88 -5.79
C LYS A 552 -20.92 -4.80 -6.84
N ARG A 553 -20.25 -4.26 -7.86
CA ARG A 553 -19.63 -5.04 -8.96
C ARG A 553 -18.37 -4.36 -9.49
N GLY A 554 -17.18 -4.87 -9.17
CA GLY A 554 -15.91 -4.32 -9.68
C GLY A 554 -15.63 -2.87 -9.24
N VAL A 555 -14.52 -2.29 -9.71
CA VAL A 555 -13.98 -1.00 -9.18
C VAL A 555 -14.80 0.23 -9.60
N PHE A 556 -15.51 0.19 -10.73
CA PHE A 556 -16.05 1.39 -11.40
C PHE A 556 -17.58 1.55 -11.32
N THR A 557 -18.31 0.71 -10.56
CA THR A 557 -19.77 0.86 -10.47
C THR A 557 -20.21 1.93 -9.50
N LYS A 558 -21.24 2.69 -9.87
CA LYS A 558 -21.91 3.65 -8.97
C LYS A 558 -22.77 2.96 -7.91
N ASP A 559 -23.18 1.73 -8.15
CA ASP A 559 -23.93 0.94 -7.17
C ASP A 559 -23.02 0.49 -6.02
N ARG A 560 -23.46 0.78 -4.80
CA ARG A 560 -22.69 0.55 -3.57
C ARG A 560 -23.49 -0.21 -2.53
N THR A 561 -22.79 -0.96 -1.70
CA THR A 561 -23.34 -1.64 -0.52
C THR A 561 -22.58 -1.21 0.72
N LEU A 562 -23.33 -0.93 1.78
CA LEU A 562 -22.80 -0.53 3.07
C LEU A 562 -22.01 -1.68 3.72
N LYS A 563 -20.73 -1.44 4.02
CA LYS A 563 -19.82 -2.33 4.74
C LYS A 563 -19.84 -2.01 6.24
N LEU A 564 -19.75 -0.73 6.55
CA LEU A 564 -19.67 -0.23 7.91
C LEU A 564 -20.51 1.03 8.01
N LYS A 565 -21.31 1.12 9.08
CA LYS A 565 -21.94 2.35 9.50
C LYS A 565 -21.67 2.58 10.98
N ILE A 566 -21.18 3.76 11.31
CA ILE A 566 -21.06 4.25 12.68
C ILE A 566 -21.95 5.49 12.78
N ASP A 567 -22.83 5.54 13.76
CA ASP A 567 -23.76 6.62 14.02
C ASP A 567 -23.57 7.09 15.46
N MET A 568 -22.91 8.24 15.62
CA MET A 568 -22.59 8.85 16.91
C MET A 568 -23.51 10.04 17.13
N LYS A 569 -24.25 10.06 18.24
CA LYS A 569 -25.12 11.16 18.64
C LYS A 569 -24.63 11.75 19.96
N TYR A 570 -24.51 13.06 19.99
CA TYR A 570 -24.03 13.81 21.15
C TYR A 570 -25.19 14.56 21.78
N ASP A 571 -25.32 14.48 23.08
CA ASP A 571 -26.40 15.13 23.82
C ASP A 571 -25.90 15.55 25.22
N LYS A 572 -26.68 16.38 25.93
CA LYS A 572 -26.43 16.77 27.32
C LYS A 572 -25.03 17.35 27.57
N TYR A 573 -24.57 18.22 26.68
CA TYR A 573 -23.31 18.94 26.83
C TYR A 573 -23.23 19.71 28.16
N GLN A 574 -22.12 19.53 28.88
CA GLN A 574 -21.72 20.34 30.01
C GLN A 574 -20.33 20.92 29.71
N PHE A 575 -20.27 22.25 29.61
CA PHE A 575 -19.06 22.99 29.27
C PHE A 575 -18.39 23.49 30.55
N PHE A 576 -17.13 23.14 30.74
CA PHE A 576 -16.29 23.64 31.84
C PHE A 576 -15.46 24.84 31.39
N SER A 577 -14.87 24.76 30.20
CA SER A 577 -14.14 25.86 29.55
C SER A 577 -14.44 25.90 28.05
N VAL A 578 -14.78 27.07 27.55
CA VAL A 578 -14.86 27.39 26.12
C VAL A 578 -14.35 28.81 25.97
N GLU A 579 -13.03 28.96 26.05
CA GLU A 579 -12.37 30.26 26.00
C GLU A 579 -11.83 30.50 24.60
N THR A 580 -12.25 31.61 24.01
CA THR A 580 -11.77 32.08 22.71
C THR A 580 -11.08 33.40 22.94
N ASP A 581 -9.80 33.51 22.63
CA ASP A 581 -9.01 34.73 22.85
C ASP A 581 -9.76 35.95 22.28
N GLY A 582 -10.17 36.84 23.19
CA GLY A 582 -11.05 37.98 22.90
C GLY A 582 -12.01 38.32 24.05
N GLY A 583 -12.17 37.44 25.03
CA GLY A 583 -12.93 37.71 26.27
C GLY A 583 -12.02 37.88 27.48
N VAL A 584 -11.16 38.92 27.49
CA VAL A 584 -10.54 39.36 28.75
C VAL A 584 -11.68 39.73 29.70
N LYS A 585 -11.92 38.91 30.72
CA LYS A 585 -12.68 39.31 31.89
C LYS A 585 -11.97 40.53 32.49
N LYS A 586 -12.57 41.71 32.32
CA LYS A 586 -12.32 42.85 33.21
C LYS A 586 -13.12 42.66 34.48
#